data_AF-A0A352AN46-F1
#
_entry.id   AF-A0A352AN46-F1
#
_cell.length_a   1.000
_cell.length_b   1.000
_cell.length_c   1.000
_cell.angle_alpha   90.00
_cell.angle_beta   90.00
_cell.angle_gamma   90.00
#
_symmetry.space_group_name_H-M   'P 1'
#
loop_
_entity.id
_entity.type
_entity.pdbx_description
1 polymer ?
#
loop_
_entity_poly.entity_id
_entity_poly.type
_entity_poly.pdbx_seq_one_letter_code
_entity_poly.pdbx_strand_id
1 'polypeptide(L)'
;MAKVYRRWLVLILSALFGLISTLGIPALSYQLIGRNDEIVQKNSCLNSQNANALELAEEGKKLYEIGQFSEAAHCWEQAANAYREEGNEDGVIESLTNES
;
A
#
# COMPACT_ATOMS: atom_id res chain seq x y z
N MET A 1 -30.51 -38.82 32.47
CA MET A 1 -30.08 -38.86 31.07
C MET A 1 -30.02 -37.47 30.42
N ALA A 2 -31.15 -36.78 30.15
CA ALA A 2 -31.17 -35.49 29.41
C ALA A 2 -30.27 -34.35 29.96
N LYS A 3 -30.11 -34.25 31.29
CA LYS A 3 -29.24 -33.22 31.92
C LYS A 3 -27.75 -33.40 31.59
N VAL A 4 -27.31 -34.64 31.41
CA VAL A 4 -25.91 -34.96 31.09
C VAL A 4 -25.64 -34.61 29.63
N TYR A 5 -26.56 -34.94 28.72
CA TYR A 5 -26.48 -34.54 27.31
C TYR A 5 -26.48 -33.02 27.14
N ARG A 6 -27.30 -32.29 27.90
CA ARG A 6 -27.29 -30.82 27.90
C ARG A 6 -25.91 -30.26 28.29
N ARG A 7 -25.24 -30.89 29.26
CA ARG A 7 -23.92 -30.44 29.73
C ARG A 7 -22.82 -30.71 28.68
N TRP A 8 -22.83 -31.88 28.05
CA TRP A 8 -21.89 -32.20 26.98
C TRP A 8 -22.13 -31.38 25.71
N LEU A 9 -23.39 -31.12 25.36
CA LEU A 9 -23.75 -30.30 24.20
C LEU A 9 -23.27 -28.86 24.36
N VAL A 10 -23.39 -28.27 25.55
CA VAL A 10 -22.83 -26.93 25.83
C VAL A 10 -21.30 -26.91 25.69
N LEU A 11 -20.60 -27.92 26.21
CA LEU A 11 -19.14 -27.99 26.11
C LEU A 11 -18.66 -28.10 24.65
N ILE A 12 -19.34 -28.91 23.84
CA ILE A 12 -19.02 -29.07 22.42
C ILE A 12 -19.28 -27.76 21.67
N LEU A 13 -20.41 -27.09 21.91
CA LEU A 13 -20.72 -25.80 21.28
C LEU A 13 -19.70 -24.71 21.67
N SER A 14 -19.25 -24.67 22.93
CA SER A 14 -18.23 -23.72 23.38
C SER A 14 -16.87 -23.98 22.72
N ALA A 15 -16.47 -25.25 22.58
CA ALA A 15 -15.22 -25.61 21.91
C ALA A 15 -15.25 -25.25 20.41
N LEU A 16 -16.38 -25.50 19.73
CA LEU A 16 -16.57 -25.15 18.33
C LEU A 16 -16.56 -23.62 18.13
N PHE A 17 -17.20 -22.86 19.01
CA PHE A 17 -17.20 -21.40 18.94
C PHE A 17 -15.78 -20.82 19.07
N GLY A 18 -14.99 -21.31 20.04
CA GLY A 18 -13.59 -20.90 20.20
C GLY A 18 -12.69 -21.29 19.01
N LEU A 19 -12.93 -22.46 18.40
CA LEU A 19 -12.23 -22.89 17.20
C LEU A 19 -12.55 -21.97 16.00
N ILE A 20 -13.81 -21.60 15.82
CA ILE A 20 -14.21 -20.68 14.74
C ILE A 20 -13.66 -19.27 14.97
N SER A 21 -13.57 -18.81 16.23
CA SER A 21 -12.95 -17.51 16.56
C SER A 21 -11.44 -17.46 16.28
N THR A 22 -10.73 -18.59 16.30
CA THR A 22 -9.28 -18.65 16.01
C THR A 22 -8.98 -18.85 14.53
N LEU A 23 -9.86 -19.49 13.78
CA LEU A 23 -9.75 -19.61 12.31
C LEU A 23 -10.41 -18.45 11.54
N GLY A 24 -11.17 -17.59 12.23
CA GLY A 24 -11.87 -16.45 11.66
C GLY A 24 -11.32 -15.12 12.15
N ILE A 25 -10.22 -14.65 11.57
CA ILE A 25 -10.17 -13.37 10.84
C ILE A 25 -8.80 -13.26 10.14
N PRO A 26 -8.78 -12.76 8.89
CA PRO A 26 -7.83 -13.12 7.85
C PRO A 26 -6.57 -12.26 7.89
N ALA A 27 -5.61 -12.58 7.01
CA ALA A 27 -4.55 -11.68 6.52
C ALA A 27 -5.15 -10.50 5.72
N LEU A 28 -6.02 -9.77 6.41
CA LEU A 28 -6.76 -8.61 5.99
C LEU A 28 -6.33 -7.51 6.97
N SER A 29 -5.04 -7.16 6.92
CA SER A 29 -4.62 -5.77 7.11
C SER A 29 -4.92 -5.02 5.80
N TYR A 30 -6.20 -4.93 5.46
CA TYR A 30 -6.69 -4.05 4.41
C TYR A 30 -6.79 -2.67 5.03
N GLN A 31 -5.92 -1.78 4.56
CA GLN A 31 -6.22 -0.37 4.24
C GLN A 31 -7.60 0.14 4.70
N LEU A 32 -7.80 0.32 6.00
CA LEU A 32 -8.94 1.03 6.57
C LEU A 32 -8.48 2.23 7.38
N ILE A 33 -7.58 3.01 6.78
CA ILE A 33 -7.49 4.45 6.97
C ILE A 33 -7.21 4.99 5.56
N GLY A 34 -8.17 5.70 4.95
CA GLY A 34 -7.98 6.26 3.60
C GLY A 34 -9.22 6.32 2.70
N ARG A 35 -10.41 5.91 3.17
CA ARG A 35 -11.64 5.91 2.34
C ARG A 35 -12.27 7.29 2.08
N ASN A 36 -11.54 8.39 2.32
CA ASN A 36 -11.97 9.74 1.93
C ASN A 36 -10.87 10.57 1.21
N ASP A 37 -9.66 10.02 0.97
CA ASP A 37 -8.56 10.71 0.27
C ASP A 37 -8.29 10.15 -1.15
N GLU A 38 -9.14 9.22 -1.63
CA GLU A 38 -8.93 8.50 -2.89
C GLU A 38 -8.99 9.39 -4.15
N ILE A 39 -9.52 10.62 -4.05
CA ILE A 39 -9.59 11.57 -5.18
C ILE A 39 -8.42 12.57 -5.18
N VAL A 40 -7.66 12.70 -4.09
CA VAL A 40 -6.58 13.71 -3.99
C VAL A 40 -5.18 13.13 -4.21
N GLN A 41 -4.90 11.89 -3.79
CA GLN A 41 -3.53 11.36 -3.77
C GLN A 41 -3.17 10.40 -4.92
N LYS A 42 -4.16 9.76 -5.55
CA LYS A 42 -3.93 8.65 -6.51
C LYS A 42 -3.33 9.10 -7.86
N ASN A 43 -3.09 10.39 -8.06
CA ASN A 43 -2.80 10.98 -9.37
C ASN A 43 -1.52 11.85 -9.41
N SER A 44 -0.74 11.93 -8.32
CA SER A 44 0.31 12.95 -8.17
C SER A 44 1.34 12.93 -9.31
N CYS A 45 1.77 11.75 -9.75
CA CYS A 45 2.68 11.61 -10.88
C CYS A 45 2.01 11.12 -12.17
N LEU A 46 0.80 10.54 -12.12
CA LEU A 46 0.13 9.95 -13.28
C LEU A 46 -0.42 10.97 -14.29
N ASN A 47 -0.49 12.26 -13.94
CA ASN A 47 -1.12 13.28 -14.78
C ASN A 47 -0.24 14.51 -15.03
N SER A 48 1.05 14.42 -14.73
CA SER A 48 1.94 15.57 -14.90
C SER A 48 2.58 15.58 -16.28
N GLN A 49 1.77 15.90 -17.31
CA GLN A 49 2.28 16.12 -18.67
C GLN A 49 3.28 17.29 -18.77
N ASN A 50 3.46 18.07 -17.70
CA ASN A 50 4.31 19.25 -17.65
C ASN A 50 5.20 19.35 -16.39
N ALA A 51 5.24 18.36 -15.50
CA ALA A 51 6.23 18.41 -14.42
C ALA A 51 7.61 18.22 -15.04
N ASN A 52 8.55 19.05 -14.63
CA ASN A 52 9.95 18.80 -14.95
C ASN A 52 10.46 17.58 -14.15
N ALA A 53 11.57 17.01 -14.58
CA ALA A 53 12.10 15.79 -13.99
C ALA A 53 12.37 15.91 -12.48
N LEU A 54 12.78 17.10 -12.00
CA LEU A 54 13.03 17.38 -10.59
C LEU A 54 11.75 17.33 -9.74
N GLU A 55 10.67 17.93 -10.22
CA GLU A 55 9.37 17.91 -9.52
C GLU A 55 8.85 16.47 -9.33
N LEU A 56 9.02 15.62 -10.34
CA LEU A 56 8.68 14.20 -10.25
C LEU A 56 9.55 13.47 -9.22
N ALA A 57 10.86 13.74 -9.20
CA ALA A 57 11.78 13.14 -8.25
C ALA A 57 11.50 13.56 -6.79
N GLU A 58 11.20 14.85 -6.57
CA GLU A 58 10.83 15.39 -5.26
C GLU A 58 9.49 14.83 -4.77
N GLU A 59 8.52 14.65 -5.67
CA GLU A 59 7.25 14.03 -5.31
C GLU A 59 7.42 12.56 -4.93
N GLY A 60 8.24 11.81 -5.67
CA GLY A 60 8.62 10.44 -5.33
C GLY A 60 9.23 10.36 -3.93
N LYS A 61 10.11 11.31 -3.58
CA LYS A 61 10.70 11.39 -2.23
C LYS A 61 9.66 11.63 -1.15
N LYS A 62 8.71 12.55 -1.34
CA LYS A 62 7.64 12.80 -0.36
C LYS A 62 6.78 11.55 -0.13
N LEU A 63 6.45 10.85 -1.21
CA LEU A 63 5.66 9.61 -1.16
C LEU A 63 6.42 8.51 -0.40
N TYR A 64 7.72 8.38 -0.64
CA TYR A 64 8.58 7.45 0.10
C TYR A 64 8.60 7.76 1.60
N GLU A 65 8.77 9.04 1.97
CA GLU A 65 8.80 9.48 3.37
C GLU A 65 7.51 9.17 4.14
N ILE A 66 6.35 9.14 3.45
CA ILE A 66 5.05 8.77 4.04
C ILE A 66 4.69 7.29 3.88
N GLY A 67 5.61 6.47 3.35
CA GLY A 67 5.43 5.01 3.20
C GLY A 67 4.62 4.57 1.97
N GLN A 68 4.35 5.47 1.03
CA GLN A 68 3.69 5.19 -0.26
C GLN A 68 4.74 4.77 -1.30
N PHE A 69 5.39 3.63 -1.06
CA PHE A 69 6.55 3.18 -1.85
C PHE A 69 6.20 2.86 -3.32
N SER A 70 5.02 2.30 -3.58
CA SER A 70 4.62 1.96 -4.96
C SER A 70 4.42 3.21 -5.80
N GLU A 71 3.81 4.24 -5.22
CA GLU A 71 3.61 5.53 -5.84
C GLU A 71 4.94 6.29 -6.01
N ALA A 72 5.83 6.19 -5.03
CA ALA A 72 7.18 6.76 -5.10
C ALA A 72 7.99 6.18 -6.26
N ALA A 73 8.03 4.85 -6.38
CA ALA A 73 8.69 4.15 -7.49
C ALA A 73 8.18 4.63 -8.86
N HIS A 74 6.86 4.76 -9.01
CA HIS A 74 6.25 5.26 -10.24
C HIS A 74 6.61 6.72 -10.56
N CYS A 75 6.78 7.57 -9.53
CA CYS A 75 7.25 8.95 -9.73
C CYS A 75 8.72 8.98 -10.17
N TRP A 76 9.58 8.16 -9.58
CA TRP A 76 10.98 8.08 -9.95
C TRP A 76 11.21 7.46 -11.34
N GLU A 77 10.38 6.50 -11.76
CA GLU A 77 10.41 6.00 -13.14
C GLU A 77 10.11 7.13 -14.15
N GLN A 78 9.10 7.96 -13.89
CA GLN A 78 8.78 9.10 -14.75
C GLN A 78 9.85 10.19 -14.70
N ALA A 79 10.43 10.47 -13.53
CA ALA A 79 11.56 11.38 -13.40
C ALA A 79 12.76 10.90 -14.22
N ALA A 80 13.09 9.60 -14.18
CA ALA A 80 14.17 9.02 -14.98
C ALA A 80 13.90 9.17 -16.48
N ASN A 81 12.65 9.02 -16.92
CA ASN A 81 12.29 9.23 -18.32
C ASN A 81 12.43 10.71 -18.73
N ALA A 82 11.96 11.64 -17.90
CA ALA A 82 12.10 13.07 -18.15
C ALA A 82 13.57 13.52 -18.16
N TYR A 83 14.39 13.08 -17.21
CA TYR A 83 15.83 13.37 -17.21
C TYR A 83 16.55 12.80 -18.44
N ARG A 84 16.08 11.66 -18.96
CA ARG A 84 16.62 11.08 -20.20
C ARG A 84 16.29 11.95 -21.41
N GLU A 85 15.09 12.51 -21.49
CA GLU A 85 14.69 13.47 -22.54
C GLU A 85 15.48 14.78 -22.44
N GLU A 86 15.82 15.20 -21.21
CA GLU A 86 16.66 16.37 -20.94
C GLU A 86 18.17 16.11 -21.18
N GLY A 87 18.59 14.86 -21.35
CA GLY A 87 20.01 14.49 -21.49
C GLY A 87 20.81 14.54 -20.18
N ASN A 88 20.13 14.49 -19.03
CA ASN A 88 20.72 14.52 -17.70
C ASN A 88 20.93 13.10 -17.15
N GLU A 89 22.10 12.51 -17.41
CA GLU A 89 22.42 11.15 -16.96
C GLU A 89 22.46 11.01 -15.42
N ASP A 90 22.95 12.03 -14.71
CA ASP A 90 23.00 12.01 -13.24
C ASP A 90 21.59 11.91 -12.65
N GLY A 91 20.64 12.68 -13.19
CA GLY A 91 19.23 12.62 -12.78
C GLY A 91 18.57 11.28 -13.08
N VAL A 92 18.94 10.62 -14.18
CA VAL A 92 18.48 9.24 -14.47
C VAL A 92 18.98 8.27 -13.41
N ILE A 93 20.27 8.32 -13.08
CA ILE A 93 20.89 7.41 -12.10
C ILE A 93 20.27 7.61 -10.72
N GLU A 94 20.13 8.87 -10.27
CA GLU A 94 19.54 9.19 -8.98
C GLU A 94 18.10 8.69 -8.88
N SER A 95 17.29 8.92 -9.91
CA SER A 95 15.89 8.48 -9.94
C SER A 95 15.78 6.96 -9.89
N LEU A 96 16.54 6.23 -10.71
CA LEU A 96 16.51 4.76 -10.71
C LEU A 96 17.08 4.14 -9.43
N THR A 97 18.04 4.80 -8.79
CA THR A 97 18.57 4.36 -7.49
C THR A 97 17.50 4.45 -6.40
N ASN A 98 16.66 5.48 -6.44
CA ASN A 98 15.59 5.65 -5.47
C ASN A 98 14.41 4.70 -5.73
N GLU A 99 14.16 4.32 -6.98
CA GLU A 99 13.12 3.36 -7.37
C GLU A 99 13.39 1.92 -6.90
N SER A 100 14.67 1.54 -6.77
CA SER A 100 15.14 0.19 -6.39
C SER A 100 14.90 -0.18 -4.93
#